data_AF-H1V8N8-F1
#
_entry.id   AF-H1V8N8-F1
#
_cell.length_a   1.000
_cell.length_b   1.000
_cell.length_c   1.000
_cell.angle_alpha   90.00
_cell.angle_beta   90.00
_cell.angle_gamma   90.00
#
_symmetry.space_group_name_H-M   'P 1'
#
loop_
_entity.id
_entity.type
_entity.pdbx_description
1 polymer ?
#
loop_
_entity_poly.entity_id
_entity_poly.type
_entity_poly.pdbx_seq_one_letter_code
_entity_poly.pdbx_strand_id
1 'polypeptide(L)'
;MTDVQPLDFVTVKAVLPTIPLPPHASRQPIVTERLVLRPISPDDLQPLHVLRTQPEVMRWSAAGRVDADVDETWAKLAQCLPPNDADNYDFSICLRSTGEWIGIGGCKHLSGGELGWPEIGYMLRKDFWGSGYATEFVQAFLDAWWSLPRSERELSVDRATVRGWSGGEAAVDEIMTAVTEPDNVASQKILGKWGFRKLKGVEGN
;
A
#
# COMPACT_ATOMS: atom_id res chain seq x y z
N MET A 1 3.22 -23.09 -17.67
CA MET A 1 3.80 -23.30 -16.33
C MET A 1 4.30 -21.96 -15.88
N THR A 2 3.58 -21.32 -14.96
CA THR A 2 4.02 -20.09 -14.29
C THR A 2 5.26 -20.42 -13.47
N ASP A 3 6.34 -19.67 -13.69
CA ASP A 3 7.60 -19.78 -12.94
C ASP A 3 7.40 -19.20 -11.53
N VAL A 4 6.69 -19.94 -10.69
CA VAL A 4 6.45 -19.60 -9.28
C VAL A 4 7.65 -20.09 -8.51
N GLN A 5 8.45 -19.14 -8.01
CA GLN A 5 9.59 -19.47 -7.18
C GLN A 5 9.14 -19.57 -5.71
N PRO A 6 9.59 -20.59 -4.95
CA PRO A 6 9.25 -20.70 -3.53
C PRO A 6 9.85 -19.54 -2.74
N LEU A 7 9.12 -19.04 -1.73
CA LEU A 7 9.63 -18.04 -0.79
C LEU A 7 10.73 -18.65 0.08
N ASP A 8 11.85 -17.95 0.23
CA ASP A 8 12.99 -18.35 1.07
C ASP A 8 13.35 -17.18 1.96
N PHE A 9 12.98 -17.25 3.24
CA PHE A 9 13.13 -16.13 4.16
C PHE A 9 14.49 -16.13 4.87
N VAL A 10 15.10 -14.95 4.96
CA VAL A 10 16.31 -14.67 5.73
C VAL A 10 16.08 -13.50 6.67
N THR A 11 16.71 -13.56 7.84
CA THR A 11 16.71 -12.46 8.79
C THR A 11 17.78 -11.44 8.41
N VAL A 12 17.37 -10.18 8.24
CA VAL A 12 18.26 -9.06 7.93
C VAL A 12 17.98 -7.88 8.85
N LYS A 13 18.97 -6.99 8.98
CA LYS A 13 18.77 -5.66 9.54
C LYS A 13 18.60 -4.65 8.42
N ALA A 14 17.71 -3.69 8.59
CA ALA A 14 17.55 -2.57 7.66
C ALA A 14 17.09 -1.32 8.40
N VAL A 15 17.28 -0.15 7.79
CA VAL A 15 16.79 1.13 8.31
C VAL A 15 15.44 1.43 7.65
N LEU A 16 14.36 1.33 8.43
CA LEU A 16 12.97 1.52 7.99
C LEU A 16 12.29 2.60 8.83
N PRO A 17 11.07 3.04 8.46
CA PRO A 17 10.24 3.85 9.33
C PRO A 17 10.16 3.30 10.77
N THR A 18 10.38 4.18 11.72
CA THR A 18 10.27 3.90 13.15
C THR A 18 8.82 3.62 13.50
N ILE A 19 8.60 2.51 14.20
CA ILE A 19 7.28 2.11 14.68
C ILE A 19 7.12 2.44 16.18
N PRO A 20 5.90 2.76 16.67
CA PRO A 20 4.67 2.91 15.88
C PRO A 20 4.75 4.09 14.91
N LEU A 21 4.09 3.99 13.76
CA LEU A 21 4.02 5.11 12.82
C LEU A 21 3.20 6.27 13.43
N PRO A 22 3.33 7.50 12.92
CA PRO A 22 2.48 8.60 13.36
C PRO A 22 0.99 8.18 13.27
N PRO A 23 0.21 8.17 14.36
CA PRO A 23 -1.22 7.86 14.31
C PRO A 23 -2.00 8.96 13.58
N HIS A 24 -3.26 8.70 13.21
CA HIS A 24 -4.12 9.63 12.48
C HIS A 24 -4.18 11.01 13.12
N ALA A 25 -4.24 11.08 14.45
CA ALA A 25 -4.30 12.34 15.20
C ALA A 25 -3.06 13.25 15.00
N SER A 26 -1.93 12.68 14.57
CA SER A 26 -0.66 13.40 14.35
C SER A 26 -0.24 13.49 12.89
N ARG A 27 -0.93 12.79 11.98
CA ARG A 27 -0.66 12.80 10.54
C ARG A 27 -1.14 14.10 9.91
N GLN A 28 -0.21 14.87 9.35
CA GLN A 28 -0.56 16.01 8.50
C GLN A 28 -1.03 15.50 7.12
N PRO A 29 -2.08 16.09 6.54
CA PRO A 29 -2.48 15.77 5.17
C PRO A 29 -1.36 16.09 4.18
N ILE A 30 -1.16 15.20 3.20
CA ILE A 30 -0.24 15.42 2.09
C ILE A 30 -1.04 16.10 0.97
N VAL A 31 -0.60 17.28 0.55
CA VAL A 31 -1.28 18.06 -0.50
C VAL A 31 -0.43 18.05 -1.76
N THR A 32 -1.03 17.63 -2.87
CA THR A 32 -0.40 17.63 -4.18
C THR A 32 -1.05 18.71 -5.07
N GLU A 33 -0.78 18.67 -6.38
CA GLU A 33 -1.44 19.55 -7.33
C GLU A 33 -2.97 19.35 -7.31
N ARG A 34 -3.42 18.09 -7.35
CA ARG A 34 -4.85 17.74 -7.51
C ARG A 34 -5.44 16.92 -6.37
N LEU A 35 -4.62 16.38 -5.47
CA LEU A 35 -5.05 15.49 -4.40
C LEU A 35 -4.76 16.05 -3.01
N VAL A 36 -5.56 15.61 -2.06
CA VAL A 36 -5.28 15.68 -0.62
C VAL A 36 -5.33 14.26 -0.10
N LEU A 37 -4.20 13.76 0.41
CA LEU A 37 -4.11 12.49 1.12
C LEU A 37 -4.26 12.79 2.60
N ARG A 38 -5.40 12.47 3.18
CA ARG A 38 -5.71 12.77 4.58
C ARG A 38 -5.85 11.49 5.41
N PRO A 39 -5.73 11.58 6.75
CA PRO A 39 -6.06 10.46 7.62
C PRO A 39 -7.46 9.91 7.32
N ILE A 40 -7.58 8.59 7.45
CA ILE A 40 -8.86 7.89 7.28
C ILE A 40 -9.76 8.20 8.48
N SER A 41 -11.04 8.45 8.19
CA SER A 41 -12.08 8.78 9.17
C SER A 41 -13.22 7.75 9.10
N PRO A 42 -13.97 7.50 10.20
CA PRO A 42 -15.23 6.76 10.13
C PRO A 42 -16.21 7.29 9.08
N ASP A 43 -16.16 8.59 8.77
CA ASP A 43 -17.00 9.22 7.74
C ASP A 43 -16.70 8.72 6.32
N ASP A 44 -15.58 8.03 6.12
CA ASP A 44 -15.20 7.44 4.83
C ASP A 44 -15.99 6.16 4.50
N LEU A 45 -16.82 5.65 5.42
CA LEU A 45 -17.55 4.39 5.25
C LEU A 45 -18.39 4.37 3.97
N GLN A 46 -19.22 5.39 3.75
CA GLN A 46 -20.11 5.41 2.59
C GLN A 46 -19.37 5.56 1.25
N PRO A 47 -18.44 6.52 1.07
CA PRO A 47 -17.68 6.58 -0.17
C PRO A 47 -16.79 5.35 -0.39
N LEU A 48 -16.27 4.74 0.69
CA LEU A 48 -15.56 3.46 0.59
C LEU A 48 -16.50 2.32 0.16
N HIS A 49 -17.72 2.24 0.68
CA HIS A 49 -18.70 1.23 0.27
C HIS A 49 -19.06 1.38 -1.22
N VAL A 50 -19.22 2.61 -1.71
CA VAL A 50 -19.40 2.88 -3.15
C VAL A 50 -18.22 2.36 -3.98
N LEU A 51 -16.98 2.47 -3.50
CA LEU A 51 -15.83 1.89 -4.17
C LEU A 51 -15.83 0.36 -4.09
N ARG A 52 -16.09 -0.20 -2.90
CA ARG A 52 -16.02 -1.65 -2.62
C ARG A 52 -17.21 -2.45 -3.15
N THR A 53 -18.21 -1.77 -3.71
CA THR A 53 -19.30 -2.38 -4.49
C THR A 53 -19.10 -2.30 -6.00
N GLN A 54 -17.97 -1.76 -6.49
CA GLN A 54 -17.62 -1.77 -7.91
C GLN A 54 -16.85 -3.05 -8.28
N PRO A 55 -17.43 -3.97 -9.07
CA PRO A 55 -16.76 -5.21 -9.45
C PRO A 55 -15.43 -4.98 -10.18
N GLU A 56 -15.34 -3.90 -10.96
CA GLU A 56 -14.14 -3.58 -11.72
C GLU A 56 -12.98 -3.13 -10.84
N VAL A 57 -13.27 -2.53 -9.68
CA VAL A 57 -12.25 -2.18 -8.69
C VAL A 57 -11.90 -3.43 -7.87
N MET A 58 -12.92 -4.13 -7.36
CA MET A 58 -12.74 -5.18 -6.37
C MET A 58 -12.16 -6.50 -6.92
N ARG A 59 -12.27 -6.76 -8.23
CA ARG A 59 -11.58 -7.88 -8.89
C ARG A 59 -10.07 -7.89 -8.68
N TRP A 60 -9.47 -6.73 -8.37
CA TRP A 60 -8.02 -6.56 -8.14
C TRP A 60 -7.62 -6.61 -6.67
N SER A 61 -8.60 -6.66 -5.77
CA SER A 61 -8.33 -6.74 -4.34
C SER A 61 -8.12 -8.19 -3.92
N ALA A 62 -7.48 -8.40 -2.76
CA ALA A 62 -7.34 -9.74 -2.17
C ALA A 62 -8.69 -10.48 -1.94
N ALA A 63 -9.81 -9.76 -1.88
CA ALA A 63 -11.13 -10.39 -1.78
C ALA A 63 -11.64 -10.94 -3.12
N GLY A 64 -11.18 -10.40 -4.26
CA GLY A 64 -11.62 -10.78 -5.60
C GLY A 64 -13.10 -10.54 -5.92
N ARG A 65 -13.89 -10.02 -4.97
CA ARG A 65 -15.32 -9.78 -5.09
C ARG A 65 -15.73 -8.49 -4.38
N VAL A 66 -16.91 -7.98 -4.75
CA VAL A 66 -17.54 -6.87 -4.04
C VAL A 66 -17.92 -7.25 -2.62
N ASP A 67 -17.99 -6.25 -1.75
CA ASP A 67 -18.56 -6.43 -0.40
C ASP A 67 -20.06 -6.70 -0.51
N ALA A 68 -20.58 -7.56 0.37
CA ALA A 68 -21.99 -7.94 0.41
C ALA A 68 -22.89 -6.81 0.92
N ASP A 69 -22.39 -6.04 1.89
CA ASP A 69 -23.10 -4.96 2.55
C ASP A 69 -22.13 -3.94 3.17
N VAL A 70 -22.70 -2.90 3.79
CA VAL A 70 -21.93 -1.83 4.44
C VAL A 70 -21.18 -2.32 5.69
N ASP A 71 -21.64 -3.39 6.34
CA ASP A 71 -21.00 -3.93 7.54
C ASP A 71 -19.69 -4.65 7.18
N GLU A 72 -19.66 -5.36 6.04
CA GLU A 72 -18.42 -5.90 5.49
C GLU A 72 -17.43 -4.79 5.14
N THR A 73 -17.89 -3.69 4.53
CA THR A 73 -17.05 -2.51 4.27
C THR A 73 -16.54 -1.89 5.57
N TRP A 74 -17.39 -1.78 6.59
CA TRP A 74 -17.00 -1.29 7.91
C TRP A 74 -15.90 -2.14 8.54
N ALA A 75 -16.02 -3.48 8.45
CA ALA A 75 -14.99 -4.39 8.96
C ALA A 75 -13.62 -4.16 8.30
N LYS A 76 -13.58 -3.72 7.04
CA LYS A 76 -12.33 -3.32 6.36
C LYS A 76 -11.85 -1.94 6.78
N LEU A 77 -12.76 -0.96 6.89
CA LEU A 77 -12.43 0.39 7.33
C LEU A 77 -11.87 0.41 8.75
N ALA A 78 -12.49 -0.36 9.67
CA ALA A 78 -12.10 -0.45 11.08
C ALA A 78 -10.66 -0.93 11.28
N GLN A 79 -10.11 -1.71 10.34
CA GLN A 79 -8.69 -2.13 10.37
C GLN A 79 -7.72 -0.97 10.14
N CYS A 80 -8.18 0.14 9.57
CA CYS A 80 -7.37 1.33 9.32
C CYS A 80 -7.56 2.39 10.41
N LEU A 81 -8.59 2.27 11.25
CA LEU A 81 -8.94 3.22 12.30
C LEU A 81 -8.25 2.89 13.64
N PRO A 82 -8.17 3.85 14.59
CA PRO A 82 -7.69 3.57 15.93
C PRO A 82 -8.40 2.35 16.56
N PRO A 83 -7.67 1.47 17.27
CA PRO A 83 -6.26 1.60 17.68
C PRO A 83 -5.23 1.11 16.65
N ASN A 84 -5.64 0.69 15.45
CA ASN A 84 -4.78 0.09 14.43
C ASN A 84 -4.10 1.13 13.52
N ASP A 85 -4.42 2.42 13.71
CA ASP A 85 -4.02 3.50 12.82
C ASP A 85 -2.52 3.78 12.84
N ALA A 86 -1.79 3.31 13.85
CA ALA A 86 -0.33 3.40 13.92
C ALA A 86 0.40 2.19 13.29
N ASP A 87 -0.32 1.12 12.95
CA ASP A 87 0.21 -0.12 12.37
C ASP A 87 0.10 -0.16 10.84
N ASN A 88 -0.43 0.90 10.24
CA ASN A 88 -0.49 1.13 8.79
C ASN A 88 -0.11 2.58 8.49
N TYR A 89 0.12 2.91 7.22
CA TYR A 89 0.28 4.28 6.73
C TYR A 89 -0.70 4.56 5.59
N ASP A 90 -1.97 4.22 5.79
CA ASP A 90 -3.02 4.42 4.80
C ASP A 90 -3.65 5.82 4.89
N PHE A 91 -4.10 6.30 3.73
CA PHE A 91 -4.74 7.60 3.56
C PHE A 91 -6.02 7.47 2.73
N SER A 92 -6.99 8.31 3.07
CA SER A 92 -8.09 8.64 2.19
C SER A 92 -7.59 9.62 1.12
N ILE A 93 -7.90 9.32 -0.13
CA ILE A 93 -7.48 10.06 -1.33
C ILE A 93 -8.66 10.93 -1.75
N CYS A 94 -8.52 12.24 -1.62
CA CYS A 94 -9.57 13.20 -1.97
C CYS A 94 -9.09 14.14 -3.09
N LEU A 95 -10.02 14.60 -3.94
CA LEU A 95 -9.75 15.68 -4.88
C LEU A 95 -9.58 16.99 -4.11
N ARG A 96 -8.49 17.71 -4.39
CA ARG A 96 -8.20 18.99 -3.75
C ARG A 96 -9.23 20.08 -4.08
N SER A 97 -9.77 20.06 -5.30
CA SER A 97 -10.69 21.09 -5.79
C SER A 97 -12.08 21.01 -5.15
N THR A 98 -12.55 19.80 -4.80
CA THR A 98 -13.93 19.57 -4.34
C THR A 98 -14.01 18.94 -2.95
N GLY A 99 -12.92 18.35 -2.46
CA GLY A 99 -12.93 17.49 -1.28
C GLY A 99 -13.54 16.11 -1.54
N GLU A 100 -13.92 15.80 -2.79
CA GLU A 100 -14.55 14.51 -3.12
C GLU A 100 -13.58 13.36 -2.83
N TRP A 101 -14.06 12.37 -2.08
CA TRP A 101 -13.33 11.13 -1.82
C TRP A 101 -13.34 10.25 -3.07
N ILE A 102 -12.14 9.85 -3.52
CA ILE A 102 -11.97 9.07 -4.75
C ILE A 102 -11.28 7.73 -4.54
N GLY A 103 -10.71 7.49 -3.36
CA GLY A 103 -10.07 6.22 -3.08
C GLY A 103 -9.33 6.17 -1.75
N ILE A 104 -8.62 5.07 -1.56
CA ILE A 104 -7.83 4.76 -0.37
C ILE A 104 -6.52 4.10 -0.80
N GLY A 105 -5.44 4.37 -0.08
CA GLY A 105 -4.18 3.68 -0.30
C GLY A 105 -3.09 4.10 0.66
N GLY A 106 -2.02 3.31 0.67
CA GLY A 106 -0.84 3.54 1.48
C GLY A 106 -0.11 2.24 1.72
N CYS A 107 0.48 2.08 2.91
CA CYS A 107 1.15 0.85 3.30
C CYS A 107 0.44 0.20 4.50
N LYS A 108 -0.30 -0.88 4.22
CA LYS A 108 -1.05 -1.62 5.25
C LYS A 108 -0.17 -2.57 6.06
N HIS A 109 0.86 -3.13 5.45
CA HIS A 109 1.74 -4.13 6.08
C HIS A 109 3.14 -3.53 6.25
N LEU A 110 3.50 -3.14 7.49
CA LEU A 110 4.81 -2.52 7.80
C LEU A 110 5.97 -3.51 7.90
N SER A 111 5.64 -4.79 8.03
CA SER A 111 6.54 -5.93 8.04
C SER A 111 5.70 -7.18 7.75
N GLY A 112 6.26 -8.13 7.01
CA GLY A 112 5.53 -9.37 6.69
C GLY A 112 4.51 -9.22 5.56
N GLY A 113 4.67 -8.24 4.66
CA GLY A 113 4.09 -8.35 3.32
C GLY A 113 4.59 -9.62 2.61
N GLU A 114 4.15 -9.87 1.38
CA GLU A 114 4.42 -11.16 0.69
C GLU A 114 5.92 -11.52 0.62
N LEU A 115 6.80 -10.50 0.60
CA LEU A 115 8.25 -10.64 0.56
C LEU A 115 8.95 -10.22 1.88
N GLY A 116 8.19 -10.00 2.95
CA GLY A 116 8.67 -9.54 4.25
C GLY A 116 8.86 -8.02 4.40
N TRP A 117 8.79 -7.28 3.29
CA TRP A 117 8.96 -5.83 3.21
C TRP A 117 7.65 -5.05 3.38
N PRO A 118 7.72 -3.72 3.61
CA PRO A 118 6.57 -2.84 3.49
C PRO A 118 5.92 -2.92 2.11
N GLU A 119 4.59 -2.96 2.08
CA GLU A 119 3.82 -3.13 0.85
C GLU A 119 2.86 -1.96 0.59
N ILE A 120 3.04 -1.28 -0.55
CA ILE A 120 2.10 -0.26 -1.01
C ILE A 120 0.91 -0.89 -1.73
N GLY A 121 -0.29 -0.45 -1.37
CA GLY A 121 -1.55 -0.79 -2.04
C GLY A 121 -2.43 0.45 -2.24
N TYR A 122 -3.27 0.45 -3.27
CA TYR A 122 -4.23 1.52 -3.49
C TYR A 122 -5.43 1.06 -4.32
N MET A 123 -6.57 1.70 -4.08
CA MET A 123 -7.79 1.54 -4.86
C MET A 123 -8.41 2.90 -5.11
N LEU A 124 -8.77 3.18 -6.36
CA LEU A 124 -9.55 4.36 -6.73
C LEU A 124 -10.90 3.91 -7.31
N ARG A 125 -11.95 4.69 -7.07
CA ARG A 125 -13.23 4.57 -7.76
C ARG A 125 -13.00 4.58 -9.28
N LYS A 126 -13.72 3.73 -10.00
CA LYS A 126 -13.57 3.53 -11.44
C LYS A 126 -13.72 4.83 -12.24
N ASP A 127 -14.63 5.71 -11.82
CA ASP A 127 -14.92 6.99 -12.49
C ASP A 127 -13.70 7.90 -12.62
N PHE A 128 -12.68 7.70 -11.77
CA PHE A 128 -11.45 8.52 -11.73
C PHE A 128 -10.25 7.85 -12.41
N TRP A 129 -10.44 6.68 -13.00
CA TRP A 129 -9.38 5.99 -13.73
C TRP A 129 -9.01 6.76 -15.01
N GLY A 130 -7.80 6.53 -15.52
CA GLY A 130 -7.30 7.22 -16.72
C GLY A 130 -6.93 8.70 -16.53
N SER A 131 -7.21 9.30 -15.37
CA SER A 131 -6.95 10.72 -15.08
C SER A 131 -5.57 11.01 -14.47
N GLY A 132 -4.77 9.96 -14.24
CA GLY A 132 -3.43 10.06 -13.65
C GLY A 132 -3.37 10.19 -12.13
N TYR A 133 -4.51 10.22 -11.43
CA TYR A 133 -4.55 10.35 -9.96
C TYR A 133 -3.80 9.24 -9.22
N ALA A 134 -3.87 7.99 -9.69
CA ALA A 134 -3.09 6.91 -9.08
C ALA A 134 -1.58 7.12 -9.22
N THR A 135 -1.11 7.67 -10.35
CA THR A 135 0.32 8.01 -10.52
C THR A 135 0.75 9.10 -9.54
N GLU A 136 -0.08 10.14 -9.39
CA GLU A 136 0.16 11.24 -8.45
C GLU A 136 0.13 10.78 -6.98
N PHE A 137 -0.82 9.90 -6.64
CA PHE A 137 -0.89 9.27 -5.32
C PHE A 137 0.38 8.50 -5.00
N VAL A 138 0.82 7.58 -5.89
CA VAL A 138 2.02 6.75 -5.63
C VAL A 138 3.25 7.62 -5.42
N GLN A 139 3.43 8.67 -6.22
CA GLN A 139 4.53 9.61 -6.04
C GLN A 139 4.51 10.24 -4.65
N ALA A 140 3.39 10.90 -4.30
CA ALA A 140 3.25 11.63 -3.05
C ALA A 140 3.37 10.72 -1.83
N PHE A 141 2.83 9.50 -1.93
CA PHE A 141 2.97 8.49 -0.89
C PHE A 141 4.43 8.07 -0.70
N LEU A 142 5.17 7.77 -1.78
CA LEU A 142 6.57 7.37 -1.67
C LEU A 142 7.42 8.50 -1.07
N ASP A 143 7.25 9.73 -1.54
CA ASP A 143 7.95 10.90 -0.97
C ASP A 143 7.70 11.01 0.54
N ALA A 144 6.44 10.83 0.97
CA ALA A 144 6.09 10.83 2.39
C ALA A 144 6.71 9.65 3.15
N TRP A 145 6.64 8.43 2.61
CA TRP A 145 7.18 7.22 3.23
C TRP A 145 8.69 7.34 3.48
N TRP A 146 9.44 7.80 2.48
CA TRP A 146 10.89 7.95 2.59
C TRP A 146 11.29 9.08 3.55
N SER A 147 10.39 10.04 3.82
CA SER A 147 10.61 11.15 4.76
C SER A 147 10.31 10.81 6.24
N LEU A 148 9.70 9.66 6.53
CA LEU A 148 9.36 9.26 7.90
C LEU A 148 10.63 9.12 8.77
N PRO A 149 10.54 9.34 10.10
CA PRO A 149 11.61 9.02 11.04
C PRO A 149 12.03 7.56 10.89
N ARG A 150 13.34 7.27 10.95
CA ARG A 150 13.88 5.93 10.67
C ARG A 150 14.73 5.39 11.80
N SER A 151 14.66 4.08 11.98
CA SER A 151 15.46 3.33 12.96
C SER A 151 15.84 1.97 12.38
N GLU A 152 16.97 1.41 12.81
CA GLU A 152 17.34 0.04 12.48
C GLU A 152 16.30 -0.94 13.06
N ARG A 153 15.88 -1.91 12.24
CA ARG A 153 14.95 -2.98 12.59
C ARG A 153 15.41 -4.29 11.98
N GLU A 154 15.13 -5.38 12.66
CA GLU A 154 15.31 -6.73 12.15
C GLU A 154 14.02 -7.21 11.47
N LEU A 155 14.13 -7.81 10.29
CA LEU A 155 13.00 -8.31 9.51
C LEU A 155 13.33 -9.67 8.88
N SER A 156 12.32 -10.51 8.74
CA SER A 156 12.37 -11.72 7.93
C SER A 156 11.90 -11.38 6.52
N VAL A 157 12.78 -11.45 5.53
CA VAL A 157 12.52 -11.05 4.14
C VAL A 157 12.91 -12.13 3.15
N ASP A 158 12.27 -12.17 1.98
CA ASP A 158 12.62 -13.14 0.95
C ASP A 158 14.06 -12.88 0.44
N ARG A 159 14.92 -13.90 0.45
CA ARG A 159 16.34 -13.80 0.12
C ARG A 159 16.58 -13.19 -1.26
N ALA A 160 15.69 -13.40 -2.24
CA ALA A 160 15.85 -12.85 -3.58
C ALA A 160 15.72 -11.31 -3.61
N THR A 161 15.18 -10.71 -2.57
CA THR A 161 15.10 -9.25 -2.41
C THR A 161 16.41 -8.63 -1.92
N VAL A 162 17.29 -9.42 -1.32
CA VAL A 162 18.50 -8.93 -0.66
C VAL A 162 19.67 -8.97 -1.65
N ARG A 163 20.08 -7.81 -2.15
CA ARG A 163 21.15 -7.72 -3.16
C ARG A 163 22.54 -7.72 -2.53
N GLY A 164 23.42 -8.59 -3.03
CA GLY A 164 24.85 -8.57 -2.66
C GLY A 164 25.15 -8.97 -1.21
N TRP A 165 24.16 -9.51 -0.48
CA TRP A 165 24.34 -9.94 0.90
C TRP A 165 24.94 -11.35 0.95
N SER A 166 26.13 -11.45 1.53
CA SER A 166 26.87 -12.70 1.70
C SER A 166 26.67 -13.33 3.10
N GLY A 167 25.72 -12.83 3.89
CA GLY A 167 25.60 -13.13 5.32
C GLY A 167 26.29 -12.10 6.21
N GLY A 168 25.87 -12.02 7.48
CA GLY A 168 26.48 -11.18 8.51
C GLY A 168 25.56 -10.07 9.05
N GLU A 169 26.13 -9.18 9.89
CA GLU A 169 25.40 -8.12 10.61
C GLU A 169 25.15 -6.84 9.78
N ALA A 170 25.68 -6.76 8.55
CA ALA A 170 25.55 -5.56 7.74
C ALA A 170 24.08 -5.30 7.38
N ALA A 171 23.65 -4.06 7.63
CA ALA A 171 22.31 -3.61 7.26
C ALA A 171 22.15 -3.59 5.73
N VAL A 172 20.96 -3.94 5.26
CA VAL A 172 20.58 -3.93 3.85
C VAL A 172 19.64 -2.76 3.58
N ASP A 173 19.58 -2.31 2.32
CA ASP A 173 18.69 -1.23 1.92
C ASP A 173 17.22 -1.68 2.03
N GLU A 174 16.38 -0.81 2.59
CA GLU A 174 14.92 -0.98 2.55
C GLU A 174 14.42 -0.95 1.09
N ILE A 175 13.47 -1.82 0.77
CA ILE A 175 12.67 -1.72 -0.45
C ILE A 175 11.19 -1.59 -0.12
N MET A 176 10.46 -0.93 -1.01
CA MET A 176 9.00 -0.92 -1.02
C MET A 176 8.50 -1.96 -2.03
N THR A 177 7.58 -2.82 -1.62
CA THR A 177 6.97 -3.84 -2.49
C THR A 177 5.53 -3.50 -2.83
N ALA A 178 5.00 -4.15 -3.87
CA ALA A 178 3.60 -4.06 -4.25
C ALA A 178 3.19 -5.40 -4.88
N VAL A 179 1.98 -5.86 -4.58
CA VAL A 179 1.40 -7.06 -5.20
C VAL A 179 0.34 -6.63 -6.19
N THR A 180 0.37 -7.23 -7.38
CA THR A 180 -0.64 -6.98 -8.42
C THR A 180 -1.03 -8.29 -9.07
N GLU A 181 -2.31 -8.43 -9.41
CA GLU A 181 -2.74 -9.48 -10.33
C GLU A 181 -1.95 -9.42 -11.66
N PRO A 182 -1.61 -10.57 -12.28
CA PRO A 182 -0.82 -10.62 -13.49
C PRO A 182 -1.37 -9.78 -14.65
N ASP A 183 -2.70 -9.69 -14.77
CA ASP A 183 -3.41 -8.95 -15.80
C ASP A 183 -3.74 -7.49 -15.40
N ASN A 184 -3.35 -7.03 -14.21
CA ASN A 184 -3.48 -5.63 -13.79
C ASN A 184 -2.35 -4.75 -14.38
N VAL A 185 -2.29 -4.70 -15.72
CA VAL A 185 -1.26 -3.97 -16.48
C VAL A 185 -1.27 -2.47 -16.15
N ALA A 186 -2.42 -1.90 -15.80
CA ALA A 186 -2.54 -0.50 -15.43
C ALA A 186 -1.76 -0.18 -14.14
N SER A 187 -1.96 -0.96 -13.08
CA SER A 187 -1.22 -0.81 -11.82
C SER A 187 0.28 -1.04 -12.02
N GLN A 188 0.65 -2.09 -12.75
CA GLN A 188 2.06 -2.39 -13.07
C GLN A 188 2.74 -1.23 -13.82
N LYS A 189 2.06 -0.58 -14.77
CA LYS A 189 2.58 0.60 -15.48
C LYS A 189 2.75 1.79 -14.55
N ILE A 190 1.81 2.01 -13.61
CA ILE A 190 1.90 3.10 -12.64
C ILE A 190 3.11 2.89 -11.72
N LEU A 191 3.23 1.70 -11.13
CA LEU A 191 4.34 1.31 -10.26
C LEU A 191 5.68 1.42 -11.00
N GLY A 192 5.74 0.97 -12.27
CA GLY A 192 6.95 1.04 -13.09
C GLY A 192 7.49 2.45 -13.33
N LYS A 193 6.62 3.48 -13.37
CA LYS A 193 7.06 4.90 -13.46
C LYS A 193 7.89 5.33 -12.24
N TRP A 194 7.68 4.67 -11.10
CA TRP A 194 8.31 4.97 -9.82
C TRP A 194 9.36 3.94 -9.41
N GLY A 195 9.94 3.23 -10.39
CA GLY A 195 11.11 2.36 -10.18
C GLY A 195 10.80 0.94 -9.72
N PHE A 196 9.52 0.59 -9.51
CA PHE A 196 9.14 -0.80 -9.22
C PHE A 196 9.44 -1.69 -10.43
N ARG A 197 9.96 -2.89 -10.13
CA ARG A 197 10.26 -3.90 -11.15
C ARG A 197 9.71 -5.23 -10.67
N LYS A 198 9.22 -6.04 -11.61
CA LYS A 198 8.77 -7.40 -11.29
C LYS A 198 9.94 -8.19 -10.73
N LEU A 199 9.79 -8.65 -9.49
CA LEU A 199 10.79 -9.49 -8.82
C LEU A 199 10.41 -10.96 -8.89
N LYS A 200 9.18 -11.29 -8.49
CA LYS A 200 8.68 -12.65 -8.37
C LYS A 200 7.22 -12.74 -8.82
N GLY A 201 6.81 -13.90 -9.32
CA GLY A 201 5.40 -14.28 -9.35
C GLY A 201 5.10 -15.10 -8.10
N VAL A 202 4.02 -14.78 -7.41
CA VAL A 202 3.54 -15.53 -6.25
C VAL A 202 2.18 -16.10 -6.62
N GLU A 203 1.85 -17.32 -6.20
CA GLU A 203 0.53 -17.89 -6.47
C GLU A 203 -0.55 -17.03 -5.82
N GLY A 204 -1.61 -16.72 -6.57
CA GLY A 204 -2.80 -16.12 -6.00
C GLY A 204 -3.49 -17.14 -5.09
N ASN A 205 -3.94 -16.68 -3.92
CA ASN A 205 -4.68 -17.49 -2.96
C ASN A 205 -6.10 -17.79 -3.45
#